data_AF-D3RW52-F1
#
_entry.id   AF-D3RW52-F1
#
_cell.length_a   1.000
_cell.length_b   1.000
_cell.length_c   1.000
_cell.angle_alpha   90.00
_cell.angle_beta   90.00
_cell.angle_gamma   90.00
#
_symmetry.space_group_name_H-M   'P 1'
#
loop_
_entity.id
_entity.type
_entity.pdbx_description
1 polymer ?
#
loop_
_entity_poly.entity_id
_entity_poly.type
_entity_poly.pdbx_seq_one_letter_code
_entity_poly.pdbx_strand_id
1 'polypeptide(L)'
;MRPARPVPLPFNLHLPDCLRVRYRLALGVLPLSGLFAPFVLLFQLIPWLEAVSGVPAGAPVRDHPYGGLWVALMLGLLVLGMLLGYLLGWVLNALIARWLLGWETSQVRAVFWCSAVPEHWLKNRPARDAEVKAQPPRLGPERRMGAGRFILTRGVLAWGTPLFAVLYLIPSLQQDHWPEPGSWLTAVALWWGAGSAFGAGMWWLAERRARRVDERDRR
;
A
#
# COMPACT_ATOMS: atom_id res chain seq x y z
N MET A 1 0.26 -10.32 -33.02
CA MET A 1 0.60 -9.69 -31.73
C MET A 1 0.15 -10.62 -30.61
N ARG A 2 1.03 -11.02 -29.68
CA ARG A 2 0.62 -11.83 -28.51
C ARG A 2 -0.13 -10.93 -27.51
N PRO A 3 -1.30 -11.34 -26.98
CA PRO A 3 -1.99 -10.55 -25.97
C PRO A 3 -1.08 -10.36 -24.75
N ALA A 4 -1.04 -9.13 -24.22
CA ALA A 4 -0.32 -8.85 -22.99
C ALA A 4 -0.82 -9.77 -21.87
N ARG A 5 0.09 -10.28 -21.03
CA ARG A 5 -0.31 -11.14 -19.91
C ARG A 5 -1.22 -10.33 -18.98
N PRO A 6 -2.34 -10.91 -18.52
CA PRO A 6 -3.21 -10.24 -17.57
C PRO A 6 -2.42 -9.88 -16.31
N VAL A 7 -2.54 -8.62 -15.88
CA VAL A 7 -1.99 -8.14 -14.61
C VAL A 7 -3.14 -8.12 -13.62
N PRO A 8 -3.03 -8.81 -12.47
CA PRO A 8 -4.08 -8.74 -11.45
C PRO A 8 -4.26 -7.31 -10.95
N LEU A 9 -5.51 -6.98 -10.62
CA LEU A 9 -5.91 -5.65 -10.19
C LEU A 9 -5.10 -5.08 -9.01
N PRO A 10 -4.75 -5.88 -7.97
CA PRO A 10 -3.90 -5.40 -6.85
C PRO A 10 -2.54 -4.86 -7.30
N PHE A 11 -2.07 -5.31 -8.46
CA PHE A 11 -0.76 -4.97 -8.99
C PHE A 11 -0.82 -3.91 -10.09
N ASN A 12 -2.01 -3.43 -10.48
CA ASN A 12 -2.17 -2.47 -11.56
C ASN A 12 -2.12 -1.03 -11.03
N LEU A 13 -0.96 -0.39 -11.15
CA LEU A 13 -0.70 0.95 -10.61
C LEU A 13 -1.38 2.07 -11.41
N HIS A 14 -1.68 1.84 -12.69
CA HIS A 14 -2.21 2.88 -13.58
C HIS A 14 -3.73 2.91 -13.64
N LEU A 15 -4.39 1.78 -13.38
CA LEU A 15 -5.84 1.69 -13.50
C LEU A 15 -6.61 2.64 -12.57
N PRO A 16 -6.21 2.84 -11.29
CA PRO A 16 -6.93 3.75 -10.39
C PRO A 16 -7.05 5.19 -10.92
N ASP A 17 -6.08 5.68 -11.69
CA ASP A 17 -6.11 7.04 -12.24
C ASP A 17 -7.16 7.17 -13.35
N CYS A 18 -7.36 6.10 -14.13
CA CYS A 18 -8.32 6.05 -15.24
C CYS A 18 -9.76 5.82 -14.77
N LEU A 19 -9.96 5.23 -13.60
CA LEU A 19 -11.28 4.90 -13.06
C LEU A 19 -12.02 6.14 -12.57
N ARG A 20 -13.33 6.20 -12.82
CA ARG A 20 -14.23 7.18 -12.18
C ARG A 20 -14.18 7.00 -10.66
N VAL A 21 -14.29 8.11 -9.92
CA VAL A 21 -14.07 8.14 -8.47
C VAL A 21 -14.93 7.11 -7.73
N ARG A 22 -16.21 6.96 -8.10
CA ARG A 22 -17.11 5.96 -7.47
C ARG A 22 -16.59 4.53 -7.54
N TYR A 23 -16.06 4.11 -8.69
CA TYR A 23 -15.54 2.75 -8.89
C TYR A 23 -14.17 2.58 -8.26
N ARG A 24 -13.34 3.63 -8.30
CA ARG A 24 -12.07 3.65 -7.58
C ARG A 24 -12.29 3.46 -6.07
N LEU A 25 -13.28 4.13 -5.49
CA LEU A 25 -13.64 3.97 -4.08
C LEU A 25 -14.19 2.56 -3.82
N ALA A 26 -15.16 2.09 -4.62
CA ALA A 26 -15.73 0.76 -4.45
C ALA A 26 -14.67 -0.36 -4.48
N LEU A 27 -13.71 -0.28 -5.40
CA LEU A 27 -12.61 -1.25 -5.48
C LEU A 27 -11.52 -1.04 -4.44
N GLY A 28 -11.31 0.20 -3.98
CA GLY A 28 -10.19 0.55 -3.12
C GLY A 28 -10.48 0.45 -1.63
N VAL A 29 -11.72 0.71 -1.19
CA VAL A 29 -12.06 0.85 0.23
C VAL A 29 -11.71 -0.40 1.03
N LEU A 30 -12.12 -1.59 0.58
CA LEU A 30 -11.88 -2.83 1.33
C LEU A 30 -10.39 -3.17 1.44
N PRO A 31 -9.60 -3.26 0.35
CA PRO A 31 -8.15 -3.48 0.44
C PRO A 31 -7.44 -2.43 1.30
N LEU A 32 -7.82 -1.16 1.18
CA LEU A 32 -7.23 -0.09 1.98
C LEU A 32 -7.60 -0.21 3.46
N SER A 33 -8.85 -0.53 3.79
CA SER A 33 -9.26 -0.79 5.19
C SER A 33 -8.55 -2.02 5.77
N GLY A 34 -8.32 -3.04 4.95
CA GLY A 34 -7.57 -4.24 5.33
C GLY A 34 -6.13 -3.96 5.73
N LEU A 35 -5.50 -2.90 5.19
CA LEU A 35 -4.18 -2.45 5.65
C LEU A 35 -4.20 -1.94 7.10
N PHE A 36 -5.34 -1.46 7.60
CA PHE A 36 -5.45 -0.93 8.96
C PHE A 36 -5.93 -1.96 9.99
N ALA A 37 -6.56 -3.04 9.56
CA ALA A 37 -7.05 -4.09 10.44
C ALA A 37 -5.98 -4.68 11.41
N PRO A 38 -4.72 -4.90 11.00
CA PRO A 38 -3.68 -5.37 11.90
C PRO A 38 -3.35 -4.42 13.04
N PHE A 39 -3.54 -3.11 12.86
CA PHE A 39 -3.34 -2.15 13.96
C PHE A 39 -4.38 -2.35 15.06
N VAL A 40 -5.65 -2.57 14.68
CA VAL A 40 -6.72 -2.89 15.64
C VAL A 40 -6.38 -4.18 16.37
N LEU A 41 -5.96 -5.22 15.65
CA LEU A 41 -5.55 -6.49 16.25
C LEU A 41 -4.36 -6.30 17.20
N LEU A 42 -3.38 -5.46 16.85
CA LEU A 42 -2.24 -5.13 17.69
C LEU A 42 -2.69 -4.47 19.00
N PHE A 43 -3.61 -3.51 18.95
CA PHE A 43 -4.15 -2.88 20.16
C PHE A 43 -4.86 -3.88 21.09
N GLN A 44 -5.52 -4.89 20.53
CA GLN A 44 -6.16 -5.97 21.32
C GLN A 44 -5.15 -6.97 21.88
N LEU A 45 -3.98 -7.12 21.24
CA LEU A 45 -2.90 -8.00 21.69
C LEU A 45 -2.12 -7.41 22.87
N ILE A 46 -2.08 -6.08 23.04
CA ILE A 46 -1.30 -5.43 24.10
C ILE A 46 -1.71 -5.91 25.52
N PRO A 47 -2.99 -5.90 25.92
CA PRO A 47 -3.38 -6.36 27.25
C PRO A 47 -3.09 -7.84 27.48
N TRP A 48 -3.24 -8.66 26.43
CA TRP A 48 -2.91 -10.08 26.49
C TRP A 48 -1.39 -10.29 26.69
N LEU A 49 -0.57 -9.52 25.97
CA LEU A 49 0.88 -9.58 26.08
C LEU A 49 1.35 -9.16 27.48
N GLU A 50 0.75 -8.11 28.06
CA GLU A 50 0.99 -7.68 29.44
C GLU A 50 0.67 -8.80 30.44
N ALA A 51 -0.50 -9.43 30.29
CA ALA A 51 -0.92 -10.52 31.18
C ALA A 51 0.01 -11.75 31.13
N VAL A 52 0.54 -12.10 29.95
CA VAL A 52 1.41 -13.27 29.77
C VAL A 52 2.87 -12.98 30.10
N SER A 53 3.36 -11.79 29.76
CA SER A 53 4.78 -11.43 29.97
C SER A 53 5.06 -10.84 31.37
N GLY A 54 4.02 -10.38 32.08
CA GLY A 54 4.16 -9.65 33.33
C GLY A 54 4.79 -8.26 33.19
N VAL A 55 5.00 -7.79 31.94
CA VAL A 55 5.54 -6.47 31.65
C VAL A 55 4.39 -5.46 31.61
N PRO A 56 4.37 -4.43 32.49
CA PRO A 56 3.30 -3.44 32.52
C PRO A 56 3.13 -2.73 31.18
N ALA A 57 1.90 -2.40 30.81
CA ALA A 57 1.65 -1.54 29.67
C ALA A 57 2.36 -0.19 29.84
N GLY A 58 3.16 0.20 28.84
CA GLY A 58 3.94 1.43 28.86
C GLY A 58 5.33 1.31 29.49
N ALA A 59 5.74 0.13 29.96
CA ALA A 59 7.12 -0.10 30.36
C ALA A 59 8.07 0.20 29.18
N PRO A 60 9.21 0.87 29.41
CA PRO A 60 10.13 1.22 28.34
C PRO A 60 10.72 -0.04 27.72
N VAL A 61 10.40 -0.30 26.44
CA VAL A 61 10.88 -1.50 25.73
C VAL A 61 12.42 -1.57 25.71
N ARG A 62 13.10 -0.42 25.76
CA ARG A 62 14.56 -0.32 25.79
C ARG A 62 15.21 -0.96 27.02
N ASP A 63 14.48 -1.05 28.14
CA ASP A 63 15.03 -1.58 29.40
C ASP A 63 14.87 -3.11 29.48
N HIS A 64 14.16 -3.72 28.52
CA HIS A 64 14.00 -5.16 28.43
C HIS A 64 15.19 -5.81 27.68
N PRO A 65 15.79 -6.92 28.17
CA PRO A 65 16.97 -7.55 27.55
C PRO A 65 16.74 -7.97 26.09
N TYR A 66 15.49 -8.25 25.73
CA TYR A 66 15.07 -8.61 24.36
C TYR A 66 14.24 -7.53 23.66
N GLY A 67 14.26 -6.29 24.16
CA GLY A 67 13.39 -5.21 23.67
C GLY A 67 13.47 -4.99 22.16
N GLY A 68 14.68 -4.93 21.61
CA GLY A 68 14.90 -4.77 20.17
C GLY A 68 14.32 -5.92 19.32
N LEU A 69 14.45 -7.17 19.80
CA LEU A 69 13.87 -8.33 19.13
C LEU A 69 12.35 -8.26 19.11
N TRP A 70 11.73 -7.90 20.24
CA TRP A 70 10.28 -7.73 20.34
C TRP A 70 9.75 -6.67 19.37
N VAL A 71 10.40 -5.51 19.30
CA VAL A 71 10.05 -4.46 18.34
C VAL A 71 10.14 -4.97 16.91
N ALA A 72 11.23 -5.67 16.56
CA ALA A 72 11.41 -6.22 15.22
C ALA A 72 10.33 -7.26 14.87
N LEU A 73 10.00 -8.16 15.80
CA LEU A 73 8.94 -9.17 15.61
C LEU A 73 7.56 -8.54 15.48
N MET A 74 7.21 -7.58 16.34
CA MET A 74 5.93 -6.86 16.26
C MET A 74 5.80 -6.10 14.95
N LEU A 75 6.86 -5.41 14.52
CA LEU A 75 6.87 -4.69 13.24
C LEU A 75 6.76 -5.66 12.05
N GLY A 76 7.46 -6.79 12.09
CA GLY A 76 7.37 -7.84 11.07
C GLY A 76 5.96 -8.42 10.99
N LEU A 77 5.34 -8.73 12.14
CA LEU A 77 3.97 -9.22 12.22
C LEU A 77 2.97 -8.18 11.70
N LEU A 78 3.17 -6.91 12.05
CA LEU A 78 2.35 -5.80 11.57
C LEU A 78 2.40 -5.71 10.04
N VAL A 79 3.59 -5.65 9.45
CA VAL A 79 3.77 -5.57 8.00
C VAL A 79 3.16 -6.79 7.30
N LEU A 80 3.40 -8.01 7.82
CA LEU A 80 2.80 -9.22 7.26
C LEU A 80 1.28 -9.18 7.34
N GLY A 81 0.73 -8.78 8.49
CA GLY A 81 -0.69 -8.58 8.69
C GLY A 81 -1.27 -7.58 7.69
N MET A 82 -0.57 -6.47 7.41
CA MET A 82 -1.02 -5.45 6.46
C MET A 82 -1.09 -6.02 5.05
N LEU A 83 -0.06 -6.76 4.61
CA LEU A 83 -0.04 -7.41 3.31
C LEU A 83 -1.18 -8.44 3.18
N LEU A 84 -1.39 -9.25 4.22
CA LEU A 84 -2.48 -10.23 4.25
C LEU A 84 -3.84 -9.55 4.22
N GLY A 85 -4.05 -8.52 5.04
CA GLY A 85 -5.29 -7.75 5.10
C GLY A 85 -5.61 -7.07 3.76
N TYR A 86 -4.60 -6.51 3.09
CA TYR A 86 -4.74 -5.94 1.75
C TYR A 86 -5.19 -6.98 0.72
N LEU A 87 -4.53 -8.14 0.68
CA LEU A 87 -4.90 -9.23 -0.23
C LEU A 87 -6.30 -9.79 0.09
N LEU A 88 -6.61 -9.96 1.37
CA LEU A 88 -7.92 -10.40 1.82
C LEU A 88 -9.01 -9.41 1.42
N GLY A 89 -8.76 -8.10 1.53
CA GLY A 89 -9.69 -7.07 1.08
C GLY A 89 -10.01 -7.17 -0.42
N TRP A 90 -9.04 -7.56 -1.25
CA TRP A 90 -9.30 -7.84 -2.66
C TRP A 90 -10.13 -9.09 -2.89
N VAL A 91 -9.85 -10.16 -2.14
CA VAL A 91 -10.66 -11.39 -2.18
C VAL A 91 -12.10 -11.09 -1.76
N LEU A 92 -12.29 -10.37 -0.65
CA LEU A 92 -13.60 -9.96 -0.16
C LEU A 92 -14.36 -9.10 -1.20
N ASN A 93 -13.68 -8.16 -1.86
CA ASN A 93 -14.28 -7.41 -2.96
C ASN A 93 -14.78 -8.33 -4.10
N ALA A 94 -13.98 -9.32 -4.49
CA ALA A 94 -14.37 -10.28 -5.52
C ALA A 94 -15.57 -11.14 -5.08
N LEU A 95 -15.61 -11.55 -3.80
CA LEU A 95 -16.72 -12.30 -3.22
C LEU A 95 -18.01 -11.47 -3.13
N ILE A 96 -17.91 -10.21 -2.69
CA ILE A 96 -19.04 -9.27 -2.66
C ILE A 96 -19.59 -9.06 -4.07
N ALA A 97 -18.72 -8.83 -5.05
CA ALA A 97 -19.15 -8.69 -6.44
C ALA A 97 -19.87 -9.96 -6.93
N ARG A 98 -19.32 -11.14 -6.62
CA ARG A 98 -19.90 -12.43 -7.02
C ARG A 98 -21.26 -12.69 -6.39
N TRP A 99 -21.38 -12.51 -5.08
CA TRP A 99 -22.52 -12.99 -4.30
C TRP A 99 -23.56 -11.91 -3.99
N LEU A 100 -23.14 -10.68 -3.70
CA LEU A 100 -24.07 -9.60 -3.36
C LEU A 100 -24.50 -8.81 -4.59
N LEU A 101 -23.59 -8.59 -5.55
CA LEU A 101 -23.90 -7.86 -6.79
C LEU A 101 -24.31 -8.77 -7.95
N GLY A 102 -24.31 -10.10 -7.73
CA GLY A 102 -24.74 -11.08 -8.71
C GLY A 102 -23.85 -11.18 -9.95
N TRP A 103 -22.58 -10.75 -9.88
CA TRP A 103 -21.69 -10.80 -11.02
C TRP A 103 -21.41 -12.24 -11.46
N GLU A 104 -21.23 -12.44 -12.76
CA GLU A 104 -20.78 -13.72 -13.27
C GLU A 104 -19.31 -13.99 -12.89
N THR A 105 -18.95 -15.27 -12.72
CA THR A 105 -17.56 -15.68 -12.43
C THR A 105 -16.57 -15.18 -13.49
N SER A 106 -17.03 -15.10 -14.75
CA SER A 106 -16.29 -14.54 -15.89
C SER A 106 -15.93 -13.06 -15.66
N GLN A 107 -16.90 -12.25 -15.23
CA GLN A 107 -16.75 -10.82 -14.94
C GLN A 107 -15.83 -10.58 -13.75
N VAL A 108 -16.01 -11.35 -12.67
CA VAL A 108 -15.16 -11.28 -11.47
C VAL A 108 -13.71 -11.59 -11.84
N ARG A 109 -13.47 -12.68 -12.57
CA ARG A 109 -12.13 -13.04 -13.04
C ARG A 109 -11.55 -11.96 -13.96
N ALA A 110 -12.34 -11.45 -14.90
CA ALA A 110 -11.92 -10.39 -15.81
C ALA A 110 -11.47 -9.13 -15.05
N VAL A 111 -12.27 -8.64 -14.11
CA VAL A 111 -11.98 -7.41 -13.36
C VAL A 111 -10.85 -7.61 -12.36
N PHE A 112 -10.94 -8.60 -11.47
CA PHE A 112 -10.00 -8.73 -10.34
C PHE A 112 -8.68 -9.41 -10.74
N TRP A 113 -8.72 -10.37 -11.66
CA TRP A 113 -7.53 -11.15 -12.06
C TRP A 113 -6.86 -10.63 -13.32
N CYS A 114 -7.63 -10.04 -14.24
CA CYS A 114 -7.12 -9.55 -15.51
C CYS A 114 -7.11 -8.02 -15.63
N SER A 115 -7.58 -7.29 -14.62
CA SER A 115 -7.76 -5.82 -14.66
C SER A 115 -8.64 -5.34 -15.84
N ALA A 116 -9.47 -6.21 -16.41
CA ALA A 116 -10.34 -5.91 -17.52
C ALA A 116 -11.64 -5.27 -17.01
N VAL A 117 -11.55 -3.98 -16.66
CA VAL A 117 -12.71 -3.21 -16.17
C VAL A 117 -13.65 -2.80 -17.30
N PRO A 118 -14.98 -2.75 -17.05
CA PRO A 118 -15.94 -2.26 -18.03
C PRO A 118 -15.63 -0.83 -18.50
N GLU A 119 -15.87 -0.55 -19.77
CA GLU A 119 -15.48 0.73 -20.38
C GLU A 119 -16.19 1.93 -19.75
N HIS A 120 -17.45 1.76 -19.34
CA HIS A 120 -18.23 2.80 -18.67
C HIS A 120 -17.67 3.18 -17.28
N TRP A 121 -16.69 2.42 -16.75
CA TRP A 121 -15.99 2.76 -15.51
C TRP A 121 -14.88 3.78 -15.70
N LEU A 122 -14.42 4.00 -16.93
CA LEU A 122 -13.30 4.87 -17.26
C LEU A 122 -13.77 6.33 -17.40
N LYS A 123 -12.90 7.28 -17.04
CA LYS A 123 -13.20 8.72 -17.10
C LYS A 123 -13.28 9.27 -18.53
N ASN A 124 -12.38 8.88 -19.44
CA ASN A 124 -12.29 9.43 -20.81
C ASN A 124 -11.76 8.39 -21.83
N ARG A 125 -12.64 7.78 -22.63
CA ARG A 125 -12.29 6.76 -23.66
C ARG A 125 -11.46 7.33 -24.84
N PRO A 126 -11.87 8.41 -25.53
CA PRO A 126 -11.22 8.82 -26.78
C PRO A 126 -9.84 9.45 -26.59
N ALA A 127 -9.60 10.13 -25.46
CA ALA A 127 -8.30 10.71 -25.15
C ALA A 127 -7.23 9.62 -24.93
N ARG A 128 -7.62 8.47 -24.35
CA ARG A 128 -6.68 7.39 -24.03
C ARG A 128 -6.30 6.57 -25.26
N ASP A 129 -7.21 6.27 -26.18
CA ASP A 129 -6.85 5.54 -27.40
C ASP A 129 -5.99 6.41 -28.34
N ALA A 130 -6.25 7.72 -28.37
CA ALA A 130 -5.41 8.69 -29.07
C ALA A 130 -4.05 8.86 -28.39
N GLU A 131 -4.00 8.90 -27.06
CA GLU A 131 -2.75 9.02 -26.30
C GLU A 131 -1.93 7.72 -26.32
N VAL A 132 -2.55 6.55 -26.13
CA VAL A 132 -1.89 5.23 -26.25
C VAL A 132 -1.36 4.98 -27.66
N LYS A 133 -2.03 5.49 -28.72
CA LYS A 133 -1.51 5.44 -30.09
C LYS A 133 -0.45 6.51 -30.39
N ALA A 134 -0.51 7.68 -29.76
CA ALA A 134 0.43 8.80 -29.99
C ALA A 134 1.66 8.75 -29.06
N GLN A 135 1.67 7.89 -28.06
CA GLN A 135 2.81 7.68 -27.19
C GLN A 135 3.76 6.65 -27.85
N PRO A 136 4.99 7.03 -28.29
CA PRO A 136 6.06 6.05 -28.51
C PRO A 136 6.23 5.19 -27.24
N PRO A 137 6.87 4.00 -27.27
CA PRO A 137 7.01 3.13 -26.11
C PRO A 137 7.67 3.92 -24.96
N ARG A 138 6.83 4.51 -24.10
CA ARG A 138 7.18 5.69 -23.29
C ARG A 138 7.55 5.19 -21.91
N LEU A 139 8.72 5.61 -21.47
CA LEU A 139 9.06 5.84 -20.07
C LEU A 139 7.81 6.32 -19.34
N GLY A 140 7.21 5.46 -18.49
CA GLY A 140 6.02 5.82 -17.73
C GLY A 140 6.23 7.13 -16.96
N PRO A 141 5.16 7.88 -16.61
CA PRO A 141 5.28 9.15 -15.88
C PRO A 141 6.18 9.04 -14.63
N GLU A 142 6.21 7.87 -14.02
CA GLU A 142 7.12 7.50 -12.92
C GLU A 142 8.60 7.66 -13.31
N ARG A 143 9.04 7.11 -14.45
CA ARG A 143 10.43 7.23 -14.93
C ARG A 143 10.85 8.68 -15.20
N ARG A 144 9.93 9.53 -15.67
CA ARG A 144 10.19 10.97 -15.86
C ARG A 144 10.40 11.70 -14.54
N MET A 145 9.73 11.25 -13.48
CA MET A 145 9.85 11.86 -12.15
C MET A 145 11.20 11.58 -11.51
N GLY A 146 11.84 10.45 -11.88
CA GLY A 146 13.10 9.99 -11.32
C GLY A 146 12.93 9.29 -9.96
N ALA A 147 13.86 8.39 -9.63
CA ALA A 147 13.77 7.52 -8.46
C ALA A 147 13.66 8.32 -7.15
N GLY A 148 14.52 9.33 -6.96
CA GLY A 148 14.55 10.10 -5.71
C GLY A 148 13.25 10.85 -5.44
N ARG A 149 12.72 11.56 -6.45
CA ARG A 149 11.44 12.28 -6.32
C ARG A 149 10.27 11.32 -6.14
N PHE A 150 10.30 10.16 -6.79
CA PHE A 150 9.32 9.09 -6.55
C PHE A 150 9.33 8.60 -5.11
N ILE A 151 10.51 8.23 -4.59
CA ILE A 151 10.65 7.75 -3.21
C ILE A 151 10.20 8.81 -2.21
N LEU A 152 10.59 10.07 -2.40
CA LEU A 152 10.18 11.17 -1.53
C LEU A 152 8.67 11.39 -1.55
N THR A 153 8.07 11.54 -2.73
CA THR A 153 6.64 11.89 -2.84
C THR A 153 5.71 10.73 -2.56
N ARG A 154 5.99 9.55 -3.12
CA ARG A 154 5.13 8.36 -3.02
C ARG A 154 5.46 7.48 -1.83
N GLY A 155 6.67 7.57 -1.29
CA GLY A 155 7.09 6.85 -0.08
C GLY A 155 6.98 7.72 1.16
N VAL A 156 7.85 8.73 1.29
CA VAL A 156 7.97 9.53 2.51
C VAL A 156 6.73 10.41 2.75
N LEU A 157 6.33 11.22 1.78
CA LEU A 157 5.24 12.19 1.95
C LEU A 157 3.87 11.51 1.95
N ALA A 158 3.64 10.53 1.08
CA ALA A 158 2.34 9.86 0.98
C ALA A 158 2.08 8.83 2.10
N TRP A 159 3.12 8.24 2.70
CA TRP A 159 2.97 7.18 3.71
C TRP A 159 3.75 7.46 5.00
N GLY A 160 5.05 7.73 4.91
CA GLY A 160 5.88 7.95 6.10
C GLY A 160 5.39 9.11 6.98
N THR A 161 5.02 10.23 6.36
CA THR A 161 4.58 11.45 7.07
C THR A 161 3.19 11.28 7.70
N PRO A 162 2.15 10.78 7.00
CA PRO A 162 0.87 10.50 7.63
C PRO A 162 0.96 9.49 8.76
N LEU A 163 1.78 8.44 8.63
CA LEU A 163 1.96 7.44 9.69
C LEU A 163 2.66 8.05 10.91
N PHE A 164 3.72 8.84 10.71
CA PHE A 164 4.34 9.61 11.79
C PHE A 164 3.33 10.51 12.51
N ALA A 165 2.51 11.23 11.74
CA ALA A 165 1.52 12.14 12.30
C ALA A 165 0.48 11.40 13.16
N VAL A 166 -0.08 10.31 12.63
CA VAL A 166 -1.16 9.55 13.28
C VAL A 166 -0.66 8.72 14.47
N LEU A 167 0.50 8.07 14.32
CA LEU A 167 0.96 7.09 15.31
C LEU A 167 1.91 7.68 16.35
N TYR A 168 2.51 8.84 16.09
CA TYR A 168 3.46 9.46 17.01
C TYR A 168 3.08 10.89 17.39
N LEU A 169 2.84 11.77 16.41
CA LEU A 169 2.59 13.19 16.69
C LEU A 169 1.28 13.42 17.43
N ILE A 170 0.16 12.90 16.94
CA ILE A 170 -1.17 13.09 17.55
C ILE A 170 -1.22 12.54 18.98
N PRO A 171 -0.77 11.29 19.25
CA PRO A 171 -0.71 10.78 20.62
C PRO A 171 0.19 11.61 21.53
N SER A 172 1.35 12.05 21.04
CA SER A 172 2.28 12.90 21.82
C SER A 172 1.66 14.25 22.19
N LEU A 173 0.82 14.82 21.33
CA LEU A 173 0.11 16.08 21.60
C LEU A 173 -1.03 15.92 22.63
N GLN A 174 -1.49 14.70 22.87
CA GLN A 174 -2.51 14.39 23.88
C GLN A 174 -1.91 14.12 25.26
N GLN A 175 -0.59 14.01 25.36
CA GLN A 175 0.13 13.86 26.63
C GLN A 175 0.47 15.23 27.20
N ASP A 176 0.43 15.38 28.53
CA ASP A 176 0.71 16.64 29.22
C ASP A 176 2.19 17.06 29.17
N HIS A 177 3.06 16.25 28.56
CA HIS A 177 4.48 16.52 28.44
C HIS A 177 4.95 16.49 26.98
N TRP A 178 5.81 17.44 26.63
CA TRP A 178 6.46 17.44 25.32
C TRP A 178 7.43 16.25 25.20
N PRO A 179 7.46 15.55 24.05
CA PRO A 179 8.40 14.45 23.85
C PRO A 179 9.84 14.96 23.88
N GLU A 180 10.74 14.15 24.45
CA GLU A 180 12.17 14.44 24.42
C GLU A 180 12.66 14.60 22.98
N PRO A 181 13.49 15.62 22.65
CA PRO A 181 13.94 15.86 21.28
C PRO A 181 14.56 14.63 20.60
N GLY A 182 15.28 13.78 21.36
CA GLY A 182 15.85 12.54 20.85
C GLY A 182 14.80 11.50 20.43
N SER A 183 13.72 11.38 21.20
CA SER A 183 12.60 10.49 20.87
C SER A 183 11.86 10.94 19.61
N TRP A 184 11.75 12.26 19.41
CA TRP A 184 11.12 12.83 18.22
C TRP A 184 11.95 12.57 16.96
N LEU A 185 13.27 12.80 17.02
CA LEU A 185 14.18 12.54 15.90
C LEU A 185 14.21 11.06 15.51
N THR A 186 14.22 10.16 16.50
CA THR A 186 14.17 8.71 16.24
C THR A 186 12.85 8.29 15.60
N ALA A 187 11.72 8.83 16.04
CA ALA A 187 10.43 8.58 15.42
C ALA A 187 10.38 9.09 13.96
N VAL A 188 10.86 10.30 13.68
CA VAL A 188 10.95 10.84 12.32
C VAL A 188 11.82 9.94 11.45
N ALA A 189 13.02 9.60 11.92
CA ALA A 189 13.96 8.75 11.18
C ALA A 189 13.35 7.37 10.88
N LEU A 190 12.65 6.77 11.85
CA LEU A 190 11.99 5.47 11.69
C LEU A 190 10.91 5.54 10.61
N TRP A 191 9.96 6.47 10.73
CA TRP A 191 8.80 6.54 9.83
C TRP A 191 9.16 7.03 8.42
N TRP A 192 10.09 7.98 8.31
CA TRP A 192 10.59 8.42 7.00
C TRP A 192 11.49 7.37 6.36
N GLY A 193 12.29 6.65 7.15
CA GLY A 193 13.08 5.51 6.69
C GLY A 193 12.17 4.40 6.13
N ALA A 194 11.14 4.01 6.87
CA ALA A 194 10.14 3.04 6.43
C ALA A 194 9.42 3.49 5.16
N GLY A 195 8.97 4.76 5.11
CA GLY A 195 8.34 5.34 3.91
C GLY A 195 9.28 5.35 2.70
N SER A 196 10.57 5.66 2.91
CA SER A 196 11.58 5.63 1.85
C SER A 196 11.82 4.22 1.32
N ALA A 197 11.96 3.23 2.21
CA ALA A 197 12.14 1.84 1.84
C ALA A 197 10.93 1.32 1.04
N PHE A 198 9.72 1.66 1.47
CA PHE A 198 8.49 1.33 0.74
C PHE A 198 8.47 1.98 -0.66
N GLY A 199 8.76 3.27 -0.75
CA GLY A 199 8.85 4.00 -2.03
C GLY A 199 9.90 3.38 -2.98
N ALA A 200 11.05 2.99 -2.44
CA ALA A 200 12.13 2.37 -3.22
C ALA A 200 11.73 0.98 -3.75
N GLY A 201 11.05 0.17 -2.93
CA GLY A 201 10.51 -1.13 -3.37
C GLY A 201 9.49 -0.98 -4.50
N MET A 202 8.57 -0.03 -4.37
CA MET A 202 7.58 0.27 -5.41
C MET A 202 8.24 0.74 -6.71
N TRP A 203 9.24 1.63 -6.61
CA TRP A 203 10.03 2.07 -7.74
C TRP A 203 10.74 0.89 -8.44
N TRP A 204 11.41 0.03 -7.68
CA TRP A 204 12.11 -1.12 -8.22
C TRP A 204 11.18 -2.08 -8.96
N LEU A 205 9.98 -2.33 -8.42
CA LEU A 205 8.96 -3.14 -9.09
C LEU A 205 8.48 -2.50 -10.41
N ALA A 206 8.25 -1.19 -10.42
CA ALA A 206 7.86 -0.46 -11.61
C ALA A 206 8.95 -0.51 -12.69
N GLU A 207 10.20 -0.26 -12.29
CA GLU A 207 11.38 -0.30 -13.14
C GLU A 207 11.60 -1.70 -13.74
N ARG A 208 11.46 -2.75 -12.93
CA ARG A 208 11.57 -4.14 -13.39
C ARG A 208 10.50 -4.50 -14.42
N ARG A 209 9.29 -3.96 -14.28
CA ARG A 209 8.21 -4.15 -15.28
C ARG A 209 8.51 -3.41 -16.56
N ALA A 210 8.97 -2.17 -16.48
CA ALA A 210 9.34 -1.37 -17.64
C ALA A 210 10.42 -2.07 -18.48
N ARG A 211 11.49 -2.55 -17.83
CA ARG A 211 12.57 -3.30 -18.51
C ARG A 211 12.07 -4.54 -19.25
N ARG A 212 11.12 -5.28 -18.67
CA ARG A 212 10.53 -6.47 -19.31
C ARG A 212 9.68 -6.14 -20.54
N VAL A 213 9.14 -4.92 -20.64
CA VAL A 213 8.43 -4.45 -21.84
C VAL A 213 9.45 -4.05 -22.89
N ASP A 214 10.46 -3.26 -22.52
CA ASP A 214 11.55 -2.83 -23.42
C ASP A 214 12.27 -4.04 -24.06
N GLU A 215 12.51 -5.12 -23.30
CA GLU A 215 13.11 -6.37 -23.80
C GLU A 215 12.23 -7.13 -24.80
N ARG A 216 10.91 -6.99 -24.72
CA ARG A 216 9.97 -7.66 -25.64
C ARG A 216 9.86 -6.91 -26.95
N ASP A 217 9.87 -5.59 -26.91
CA ASP A 217 9.75 -4.76 -28.12
C ASP A 217 11.00 -4.86 -29.01
N ARG A 218 12.12 -5.33 -28.46
CA ARG A 218 13.37 -5.59 -29.20
C ARG A 218 13.44 -6.97 -29.87
N ARG A 219 12.52 -7.89 -29.58
CA ARG A 219 12.50 -9.26 -30.12
C ARG A 219 11.44 -9.40 -31.20
#